data_AF-A0A2E6ZK68-F1
#
_entry.id   AF-A0A2E6ZK68-F1
#
_cell.length_a   1.000
_cell.length_b   1.000
_cell.length_c   1.000
_cell.angle_alpha   90.00
_cell.angle_beta   90.00
_cell.angle_gamma   90.00
#
_symmetry.space_group_name_H-M   'P 1'
#
loop_
_entity.id
_entity.type
_entity.pdbx_description
1 polymer ?
#
loop_
_entity_poly.entity_id
_entity_poly.type
_entity_poly.pdbx_seq_one_letter_code
_entity_poly.pdbx_strand_id
1 'polypeptide(L)'
;RITRGGPSGHPTSPTSIIRMPNGHPEGYLEGFATIYNQVAIAIHAANEGRELDSNILFPTGDDGRSGVAFVDAAVRSSSAGSIWVDL
;
A
#
# COMPACT_ATOMS: atom_id res chain seq x y z
N ARG A 1 -2.14 15.96 -15.26
CA ARG A 1 -1.33 15.82 -14.03
C ARG A 1 -2.16 15.04 -13.01
N ILE A 2 -1.64 13.93 -12.48
CA ILE A 2 -2.31 13.18 -11.41
C ILE A 2 -1.81 13.75 -10.09
N THR A 3 -2.72 14.21 -9.23
CA THR A 3 -2.42 14.70 -7.88
C THR A 3 -3.39 14.05 -6.91
N ARG A 4 -2.91 13.70 -5.71
CA ARG A 4 -3.76 13.14 -4.65
C ARG A 4 -4.94 14.09 -4.35
N GLY A 5 -6.15 13.55 -4.20
CA GLY A 5 -7.39 14.30 -3.96
C GLY A 5 -7.95 15.07 -5.17
N GLY A 6 -7.17 15.21 -6.26
CA GLY A 6 -7.60 15.93 -7.45
C GLY A 6 -8.69 15.21 -8.23
N PRO A 7 -9.37 15.90 -9.18
CA PRO A 7 -10.44 15.33 -10.00
C PRO A 7 -10.04 14.11 -10.84
N SER A 8 -8.73 13.95 -11.10
CA SER A 8 -8.12 12.84 -11.82
C SER A 8 -7.58 11.72 -10.91
N GLY A 9 -7.79 11.81 -9.60
CA GLY A 9 -7.45 10.77 -8.63
C GLY A 9 -8.38 9.55 -8.73
N HIS A 10 -7.96 8.41 -8.17
CA HIS A 10 -8.78 7.20 -8.17
C HIS A 10 -10.07 7.43 -7.34
N PRO A 11 -11.27 7.22 -7.92
CA PRO A 11 -12.55 7.62 -7.32
C PRO A 11 -12.88 6.90 -6.00
N THR A 12 -12.20 5.79 -5.69
CA THR A 12 -12.41 5.03 -4.45
C THR A 12 -11.34 5.29 -3.38
N SER A 13 -10.44 6.27 -3.56
CA SER A 13 -9.44 6.58 -2.53
C SER A 13 -10.13 7.13 -1.28
N PRO A 14 -9.86 6.59 -0.08
CA PRO A 14 -10.46 7.11 1.15
C PRO A 14 -10.09 8.58 1.34
N THR A 15 -11.08 9.45 1.55
CA THR A 15 -10.81 10.87 1.84
C THR A 15 -10.10 11.05 3.19
N SER A 16 -10.23 10.07 4.10
CA SER A 16 -9.58 10.05 5.41
C SER A 16 -8.05 10.02 5.38
N ILE A 17 -7.44 9.64 4.25
CA ILE A 17 -5.97 9.64 4.09
C ILE A 17 -5.44 10.87 3.35
N ILE A 18 -6.32 11.80 2.96
CA ILE A 18 -5.97 13.09 2.35
C ILE A 18 -5.88 14.11 3.47
N ARG A 19 -4.72 14.74 3.59
CA ARG A 19 -4.41 15.74 4.64
C ARG A 19 -4.52 17.15 4.10
N MET A 20 -4.15 17.36 2.83
CA MET A 20 -4.08 18.68 2.21
C MET A 20 -5.19 18.90 1.18
N PRO A 21 -5.70 20.14 1.05
CA PRO A 21 -6.72 20.46 0.05
C PRO A 21 -6.15 20.41 -1.36
N ASN A 22 -7.04 20.23 -2.33
CA ASN A 22 -6.68 20.15 -3.74
C ASN A 22 -5.80 21.31 -4.20
N GLY A 23 -4.72 20.97 -4.91
CA GLY A 23 -3.68 21.91 -5.34
C GLY A 23 -2.45 21.95 -4.43
N HIS A 24 -2.51 21.42 -3.21
CA HIS A 24 -1.37 21.27 -2.31
C HIS A 24 -0.79 19.85 -2.44
N PRO A 25 0.45 19.69 -2.92
CA PRO A 25 0.99 18.38 -3.20
C PRO A 25 1.30 17.61 -1.91
N GLU A 26 0.75 16.40 -1.82
CA GLU A 26 1.27 15.36 -0.94
C GLU A 26 2.21 14.45 -1.73
N GLY A 27 3.22 13.91 -1.06
CA GLY A 27 4.25 13.13 -1.68
C GLY A 27 4.66 11.91 -0.86
N TYR A 28 5.96 11.63 -0.91
CA TYR A 28 6.57 10.44 -0.34
C TYR A 28 6.34 10.33 1.17
N LEU A 29 6.57 11.42 1.92
CA LEU A 29 6.44 11.43 3.37
C LEU A 29 5.00 11.22 3.82
N GLU A 30 4.03 11.86 3.17
CA GLU A 30 2.61 11.66 3.47
C GLU A 30 2.15 10.24 3.12
N GLY A 31 2.72 9.64 2.07
CA GLY A 31 2.52 8.23 1.73
C GLY A 31 2.96 7.29 2.86
N PHE A 32 4.18 7.48 3.37
CA PHE A 32 4.68 6.71 4.52
C PHE A 32 3.85 6.97 5.78
N ALA A 33 3.52 8.23 6.07
CA ALA A 33 2.68 8.58 7.22
C ALA A 33 1.30 7.91 7.15
N THR A 34 0.73 7.75 5.95
CA THR A 34 -0.50 6.98 5.75
C THR A 34 -0.32 5.53 6.15
N ILE A 35 0.73 4.83 5.69
CA ILE A 35 0.97 3.43 6.07
C ILE A 35 1.09 3.28 7.59
N TYR A 36 1.92 4.12 8.23
CA TYR A 36 2.10 4.09 9.68
C TYR A 36 0.79 4.33 10.44
N ASN A 37 -0.02 5.29 10.01
CA ASN A 37 -1.30 5.60 10.65
C ASN A 37 -2.28 4.43 10.53
N GLN A 38 -2.36 3.80 9.36
CA GLN A 38 -3.24 2.65 9.11
C GLN A 38 -2.85 1.45 9.99
N VAL A 39 -1.55 1.18 10.12
CA VAL A 39 -1.01 0.15 11.02
C VAL A 39 -1.31 0.48 12.49
N ALA A 40 -1.12 1.73 12.91
CA ALA A 40 -1.41 2.16 14.29
C ALA A 40 -2.89 1.95 14.65
N ILE A 41 -3.82 2.30 13.76
CA ILE A 41 -5.26 2.06 13.95
C ILE A 41 -5.53 0.56 14.13
N ALA A 42 -4.93 -0.29 13.31
CA ALA A 42 -5.07 -1.75 13.41
C ALA A 42 -4.53 -2.31 14.74
N ILE A 43 -3.37 -1.83 15.20
CA ILE A 43 -2.80 -2.21 16.50
C ILE A 43 -3.73 -1.82 17.65
N HIS A 44 -4.26 -0.59 17.64
CA HIS A 44 -5.18 -0.13 18.68
C HIS A 44 -6.48 -0.93 18.69
N ALA A 45 -7.06 -1.21 17.52
CA ALA A 45 -8.27 -2.04 17.42
C ALA A 45 -8.03 -3.45 17.98
N ALA A 46 -6.89 -4.08 17.64
CA ALA A 46 -6.53 -5.40 18.15
C ALA A 46 -6.34 -5.41 19.68
N ASN A 47 -5.67 -4.40 20.23
CA ASN A 47 -5.47 -4.29 21.68
C ASN A 47 -6.78 -4.09 22.46
N GLU A 48 -7.76 -3.45 21.84
CA GLU A 48 -9.08 -3.17 22.42
C GLU A 48 -10.11 -4.27 22.10
N GLY A 49 -9.75 -5.30 21.34
CA GLY A 49 -10.66 -6.35 20.90
C GLY A 49 -11.78 -5.86 19.98
N ARG A 50 -11.56 -4.77 19.24
CA ARG A 50 -12.51 -4.21 18.28
C ARG A 50 -12.26 -4.75 16.88
N GLU A 51 -13.35 -4.92 16.13
CA GLU A 51 -13.30 -5.19 14.69
C GLU A 51 -12.64 -4.02 13.94
N LEU A 52 -11.84 -4.37 12.92
CA LEU A 52 -11.16 -3.39 12.07
C LEU A 52 -12.07 -2.96 10.92
N ASP A 53 -12.17 -1.66 10.68
CA ASP A 53 -12.89 -1.11 9.51
C ASP A 53 -12.22 -1.60 8.21
N SER A 54 -13.02 -2.09 7.26
CA SER A 54 -12.55 -2.62 5.97
C SER A 54 -11.82 -1.60 5.09
N ASN A 55 -11.99 -0.30 5.37
CA ASN A 55 -11.26 0.77 4.68
C ASN A 55 -9.84 0.95 5.23
N ILE A 56 -9.47 0.27 6.32
CA ILE A 56 -8.11 0.28 6.85
C ILE A 56 -7.25 -0.67 6.04
N LEU A 57 -6.25 -0.11 5.35
CA LEU A 57 -5.40 -0.84 4.41
C LEU A 57 -3.93 -0.58 4.71
N PHE A 58 -3.17 -1.65 4.85
CA PHE A 58 -1.72 -1.64 4.98
C PHE A 58 -1.15 -2.97 4.44
N PRO A 59 0.11 -3.00 3.97
CA PRO A 59 0.74 -4.24 3.51
C PRO A 59 0.77 -5.31 4.60
N THR A 60 0.45 -6.54 4.21
CA THR A 60 0.40 -7.71 5.09
C THR A 60 1.64 -8.59 4.93
N GLY A 61 1.75 -9.63 5.76
CA GLY A 61 2.76 -10.66 5.59
C GLY A 61 2.64 -11.41 4.25
N ASP A 62 1.42 -11.56 3.73
CA ASP A 62 1.17 -12.26 2.46
C ASP A 62 1.65 -11.44 1.27
N ASP A 63 1.48 -10.11 1.33
CA ASP A 63 2.05 -9.18 0.35
C ASP A 63 3.58 -9.26 0.36
N GLY A 64 4.17 -9.35 1.57
CA GLY A 64 5.61 -9.54 1.75
C GLY A 64 6.10 -10.87 1.15
N ARG A 65 5.40 -11.99 1.42
CA ARG A 65 5.74 -13.30 0.82
C ARG A 65 5.66 -13.26 -0.70
N SER A 66 4.62 -12.64 -1.25
CA SER A 66 4.45 -12.49 -2.71
C SER A 66 5.61 -11.69 -3.31
N GLY A 67 6.07 -10.64 -2.62
CA GLY A 67 7.25 -9.87 -3.04
C GLY A 67 8.53 -10.70 -3.07
N VAL A 68 8.75 -11.55 -2.05
CA VAL A 68 9.91 -12.45 -2.03
C VAL A 68 9.84 -13.49 -3.15
N ALA A 69 8.67 -14.11 -3.36
CA ALA A 69 8.45 -15.07 -4.45
C ALA A 69 8.72 -14.44 -5.82
N PHE A 70 8.29 -13.19 -6.02
CA PHE A 70 8.59 -12.45 -7.24
C PHE A 70 10.08 -12.24 -7.48
N VAL A 71 10.83 -11.84 -6.45
CA VAL A 71 12.29 -11.66 -6.58
C VAL A 71 12.97 -12.99 -6.92
N ASP A 72 12.57 -14.09 -6.27
CA ASP A 72 13.07 -15.43 -6.57
C ASP A 72 12.79 -15.84 -8.02
N ALA A 73 11.55 -15.66 -8.49
CA ALA A 73 11.17 -15.95 -9.87
C ALA A 73 11.99 -15.14 -10.89
N ALA A 74 12.24 -13.85 -10.61
CA ALA A 74 13.08 -13.01 -11.46
C ALA A 74 14.53 -13.54 -11.55
N VAL A 75 15.09 -14.00 -10.43
CA VAL A 75 16.44 -14.59 -10.39
C VAL A 75 16.50 -15.92 -11.14
N ARG A 76 15.49 -16.80 -10.96
CA ARG A 76 15.36 -18.06 -11.70
C ARG A 76 15.25 -17.83 -13.21
N SER A 77 14.40 -16.89 -13.61
CA SER A 77 14.24 -16.49 -15.01
C SER A 77 15.58 -16.04 -15.61
N SER A 78 16.28 -15.12 -14.94
CA SER A 78 17.56 -14.60 -15.41
C SER A 78 18.61 -15.71 -15.56
N SER A 79 18.69 -16.63 -14.60
CA SER A 79 19.64 -17.76 -14.62
C SER A 79 19.32 -18.78 -15.72
N ALA A 80 18.06 -18.87 -16.14
CA ALA A 80 17.59 -19.76 -17.21
C ALA A 80 17.58 -19.10 -18.60
N GLY A 81 18.25 -17.94 -18.77
CA GLY A 81 18.31 -17.23 -20.05
C GLY A 81 17.12 -16.30 -20.31
N SER A 82 16.55 -15.74 -19.25
CA SER A 82 15.44 -14.76 -19.30
C SER A 82 14.15 -15.34 -19.89
N ILE A 83 13.78 -16.55 -19.46
CA ILE A 83 12.53 -17.22 -19.86
C ILE A 83 11.40 -16.97 -18.87
N TRP A 84 10.16 -17.20 -19.29
CA TRP A 84 9.02 -17.22 -18.39
C TRP A 84 9.14 -18.38 -17.39
N VAL A 85 8.84 -18.09 -16.12
CA VAL A 85 8.81 -19.07 -15.04
C VAL A 85 7.60 -18.78 -14.16
N ASP A 86 7.07 -19.80 -13.50
CA ASP A 86 5.99 -19.64 -12.55
C ASP A 86 6.47 -18.92 -11.27
N LEU A 87 5.53 -18.17 -10.68
CA LEU A 87 5.69 -17.44 -9.43
C LEU A 87 5.53 -18.36 -8.22
#